data_AF-A0A7C3TX17-F1
#
_entry.id   AF-A0A7C3TX17-F1
#
_cell.length_a   1.000
_cell.length_b   1.000
_cell.length_c   1.000
_cell.angle_alpha   90.00
_cell.angle_beta   90.00
_cell.angle_gamma   90.00
#
_symmetry.space_group_name_H-M   'P 1'
#
loop_
_entity.id
_entity.type
_entity.pdbx_description
1 polymer ?
#
loop_
_entity_poly.entity_id
_entity_poly.type
_entity_poly.pdbx_seq_one_letter_code
_entity_poly.pdbx_strand_id
1 'polypeptide(L)'
;DRELAERAMSEGAEIRTGVKCVGVRQGERVTVNFTGRTSGSVESELVIGADGAVSRVARDVGLGSREHIFCAQAEVRAGGEDDVAEIFLGREYAPGFFGWMVSAGEVWRIGTGAVAGNPLEYLNRLVARHPSLRGRLRPRGIRACARPIPSIFIREPRRGRVLLVGDAAGQVKPLTGGGIYMGLRGASIACEAVTGWLEKREEEALSEYGRSLREVFGREVMLGQLARRAFRAMSDGDLDAVVRSLEGKLGRIIRRDLDFDHHGRLILGLMKNLPTLLLEIGLRRGIEISGRALESK
;
A
#
# COMPACT_ATOMS: atom_id res chain seq x y z
N ASP A 1 6.75 -14.83 -4.11
CA ASP A 1 7.64 -14.89 -2.93
C ASP A 1 8.55 -16.11 -2.93
N ARG A 2 8.04 -17.34 -2.77
CA ARG A 2 8.89 -18.55 -2.72
C ARG A 2 9.82 -18.69 -3.94
N GLU A 3 9.26 -18.55 -5.14
CA GLU A 3 10.04 -18.59 -6.38
C GLU A 3 11.13 -17.49 -6.44
N LEU A 4 10.82 -16.28 -5.99
CA LEU A 4 11.81 -15.18 -5.94
C LEU A 4 12.94 -15.49 -4.94
N ALA A 5 12.61 -16.11 -3.80
CA ALA A 5 13.58 -16.53 -2.81
C ALA A 5 14.48 -17.66 -3.34
N GLU A 6 13.90 -18.65 -4.02
CA GLU A 6 14.64 -19.75 -4.67
C GLU A 6 15.60 -19.22 -5.73
N ARG A 7 15.15 -18.28 -6.58
CA ARG A 7 16.01 -17.62 -7.56
C ARG A 7 17.12 -16.80 -6.91
N ALA A 8 16.85 -16.08 -5.82
CA ALA A 8 17.90 -15.35 -5.11
C ALA A 8 18.96 -16.31 -4.54
N MET A 9 18.53 -17.45 -3.99
CA MET A 9 19.46 -18.48 -3.48
C MET A 9 20.28 -19.12 -4.59
N SER A 10 19.70 -19.37 -5.78
CA SER A 10 20.47 -19.93 -6.90
C SER A 10 21.55 -18.98 -7.43
N GLU A 11 21.38 -17.68 -7.23
CA GLU A 11 22.38 -16.64 -7.53
C GLU A 11 23.36 -16.39 -6.36
N GLY A 12 23.30 -17.20 -5.29
CA GLY A 12 24.26 -17.16 -4.18
C GLY A 12 23.80 -16.40 -2.93
N ALA A 13 22.56 -15.93 -2.85
CA ALA A 13 22.04 -15.31 -1.63
C ALA A 13 21.82 -16.36 -0.51
N GLU A 14 22.28 -16.06 0.71
CA GLU A 14 21.98 -16.89 1.88
C GLU A 14 20.65 -16.46 2.52
N ILE A 15 19.69 -17.38 2.65
CA ILE A 15 18.40 -17.11 3.32
C ILE A 15 18.34 -17.83 4.67
N ARG A 16 18.21 -17.05 5.75
CA ARG A 16 17.97 -17.54 7.11
C ARG A 16 16.50 -17.36 7.49
N THR A 17 15.79 -18.46 7.74
CA THR A 17 14.40 -18.45 8.22
C THR A 17 14.32 -18.75 9.71
N GLY A 18 13.17 -18.48 10.34
CA GLY A 18 13.00 -18.68 11.79
C GLY A 18 13.77 -17.66 12.65
N VAL A 19 14.19 -16.56 12.04
CA VAL A 19 14.84 -15.40 12.68
C VAL A 19 14.02 -14.14 12.41
N LYS A 20 14.01 -13.23 13.38
CA LYS A 20 13.29 -11.96 13.35
C LYS A 20 14.22 -10.83 13.76
N CYS A 21 14.31 -9.79 12.93
CA CYS A 21 15.01 -8.55 13.28
C CYS A 21 14.33 -7.87 14.48
N VAL A 22 15.11 -7.55 15.51
CA VAL A 22 14.66 -6.87 16.73
C VAL A 22 15.33 -5.53 16.96
N GLY A 23 16.42 -5.23 16.26
CA GLY A 23 17.07 -3.92 16.35
C GLY A 23 18.09 -3.70 15.26
N VAL A 24 18.19 -2.45 14.79
CA VAL A 24 19.23 -1.99 13.86
C VAL A 24 19.99 -0.84 14.51
N ARG A 25 21.33 -0.89 14.48
CA ARG A 25 22.21 0.20 14.91
C ARG A 25 23.21 0.51 13.80
N GLN A 26 23.47 1.79 13.58
CA GLN A 26 24.40 2.25 12.56
C GLN A 26 25.60 2.94 13.21
N GLY A 27 26.80 2.53 12.83
CA GLY A 27 28.08 3.18 13.10
C GLY A 27 28.91 3.17 11.81
N GLU A 28 30.19 2.77 11.88
CA GLU A 28 31.01 2.53 10.68
C GLU A 28 30.39 1.43 9.79
N ARG A 29 29.87 0.38 10.43
CA ARG A 29 29.04 -0.68 9.84
C ARG A 29 27.62 -0.63 10.41
N VAL A 30 26.71 -1.40 9.83
CA VAL A 30 25.35 -1.57 10.34
C VAL A 30 25.25 -2.91 11.06
N THR A 31 24.85 -2.88 12.32
CA THR A 31 24.59 -4.08 13.13
C THR A 31 23.10 -4.38 13.17
N VAL A 32 22.70 -5.59 12.77
CA VAL A 32 21.33 -6.08 12.84
C VAL A 32 21.24 -7.16 13.93
N ASN A 33 20.47 -6.88 14.97
CA ASN A 33 20.16 -7.84 16.04
C ASN A 33 18.94 -8.66 15.64
N PHE A 34 19.01 -9.98 15.82
CA PHE A 34 17.91 -10.90 15.53
C PHE A 34 17.67 -11.89 16.67
N THR A 35 16.45 -12.43 16.72
CA THR A 35 16.03 -13.47 17.65
C THR A 35 15.16 -14.50 16.95
N GLY A 36 14.93 -15.67 17.56
CA GLY A 36 14.13 -16.74 16.99
C GLY A 36 14.63 -18.10 17.45
N ARG A 37 14.89 -19.01 16.51
CA ARG A 37 15.57 -20.30 16.82
C ARG A 37 16.98 -20.08 17.36
N THR A 38 17.63 -19.03 16.88
CA THR A 38 18.90 -18.52 17.40
C THR A 38 18.77 -17.01 17.58
N SER A 39 19.53 -16.48 18.54
CA SER A 39 19.64 -15.05 18.78
C SER A 39 21.08 -14.62 18.58
N GLY A 40 21.27 -13.40 18.08
CA GLY A 40 22.60 -12.87 17.82
C GLY A 40 22.55 -11.58 17.01
N SER A 41 23.68 -11.24 16.43
CA SER A 41 23.85 -10.07 15.59
C SER A 41 24.63 -10.41 14.33
N VAL A 42 24.37 -9.67 13.25
CA VAL A 42 25.18 -9.67 12.03
C VAL A 42 25.58 -8.24 11.71
N GLU A 43 26.80 -8.07 11.20
CA GLU A 43 27.30 -6.79 10.72
C GLU A 43 27.37 -6.78 9.19
N SER A 44 27.00 -5.66 8.59
CA SER A 44 27.06 -5.46 7.15
C SER A 44 27.47 -4.03 6.82
N GLU A 45 27.97 -3.83 5.60
CA GLU A 45 28.25 -2.47 5.11
C GLU A 45 26.95 -1.73 4.75
N LEU A 46 25.92 -2.44 4.32
CA LEU A 46 24.60 -1.87 4.01
C LEU A 46 23.49 -2.78 4.54
N VAL A 47 22.35 -2.18 4.87
CA VAL A 47 21.12 -2.90 5.21
C VAL A 47 19.97 -2.40 4.37
N ILE A 48 19.21 -3.33 3.79
CA ILE A 48 17.95 -3.04 3.10
C ILE A 48 16.81 -3.51 4.00
N GLY A 49 16.02 -2.56 4.51
CA GLY A 49 14.78 -2.81 5.23
C GLY A 49 13.64 -3.13 4.26
N ALA A 50 13.32 -4.41 4.14
CA ALA A 50 12.18 -4.94 3.38
C ALA A 50 11.14 -5.59 4.31
N ASP A 51 11.04 -5.13 5.56
CA ASP A 51 10.32 -5.78 6.67
C ASP A 51 8.86 -5.30 6.85
N GLY A 52 8.24 -4.86 5.76
CA GLY A 52 6.81 -4.58 5.68
C GLY A 52 6.37 -3.27 6.36
N ALA A 53 5.06 -3.04 6.40
CA ALA A 53 4.46 -1.75 6.77
C ALA A 53 4.77 -1.25 8.20
N VAL A 54 5.01 -2.16 9.15
CA VAL A 54 5.34 -1.81 10.56
C VAL A 54 6.84 -1.52 10.75
N SER A 55 7.66 -1.96 9.79
CA SER A 55 9.12 -1.89 9.70
C SER A 55 9.85 -1.55 11.00
N ARG A 56 10.47 -2.56 11.62
CA ARG A 56 11.43 -2.37 12.71
C ARG A 56 12.61 -1.55 12.23
N VAL A 57 13.13 -1.87 11.04
CA VAL A 57 14.29 -1.22 10.44
C VAL A 57 14.04 0.29 10.25
N ALA A 58 12.92 0.67 9.63
CA ALA A 58 12.57 2.08 9.44
C ALA A 58 12.43 2.82 10.76
N ARG A 59 11.82 2.20 11.79
CA ARG A 59 11.68 2.82 13.11
C ARG A 59 13.03 3.09 13.77
N ASP A 60 13.98 2.15 13.71
CA ASP A 60 15.30 2.33 14.33
C ASP A 60 16.14 3.42 13.69
N VAL A 61 15.94 3.70 12.40
CA VAL A 61 16.66 4.76 11.68
C VAL A 61 15.88 6.08 11.56
N GLY A 62 14.76 6.19 12.30
CA GLY A 62 13.95 7.42 12.34
C GLY A 62 13.17 7.72 11.06
N LEU A 63 12.81 6.69 10.29
CA LEU A 63 12.02 6.79 9.05
C LEU A 63 10.65 6.09 9.14
N GLY A 64 10.29 5.51 10.29
CA GLY A 64 9.05 4.76 10.43
C GLY A 64 7.77 5.59 10.20
N SER A 65 6.82 5.05 9.43
CA SER A 65 5.45 5.61 9.33
C SER A 65 4.63 5.31 10.57
N ARG A 66 3.78 6.26 10.98
CA ARG A 66 2.80 6.09 12.07
C ARG A 66 1.36 5.92 11.57
N GLU A 67 1.13 6.10 10.28
CA GLU A 67 -0.20 6.02 9.69
C GLU A 67 -0.34 4.75 8.85
N HIS A 68 -1.36 3.96 9.20
CA HIS A 68 -1.66 2.70 8.56
C HIS A 68 -3.15 2.58 8.26
N ILE A 69 -3.45 1.88 7.18
CA ILE A 69 -4.80 1.38 6.87
C ILE A 69 -4.81 -0.07 7.30
N PHE A 70 -5.77 -0.46 8.13
CA PHE A 70 -5.89 -1.84 8.56
C PHE A 70 -6.87 -2.56 7.65
N CYS A 71 -6.42 -3.65 7.05
CA CYS A 71 -7.17 -4.43 6.09
C CYS A 71 -7.46 -5.82 6.63
N ALA A 72 -8.66 -6.34 6.44
CA ALA A 72 -9.01 -7.73 6.69
C ALA A 72 -9.47 -8.37 5.37
N GLN A 73 -9.03 -9.60 5.12
CA GLN A 73 -9.44 -10.37 3.94
C GLN A 73 -9.73 -11.81 4.31
N ALA A 74 -10.75 -12.40 3.67
CA ALA A 74 -11.07 -13.81 3.70
C ALA A 74 -11.02 -14.43 2.30
N GLU A 75 -10.68 -15.71 2.23
CA GLU A 75 -10.88 -16.54 1.04
C GLU A 75 -12.18 -17.34 1.21
N VAL A 76 -13.06 -17.26 0.22
CA VAL A 76 -14.39 -17.86 0.23
C VAL A 76 -14.68 -18.52 -1.10
N ARG A 77 -15.59 -19.50 -1.13
CA ARG A 77 -16.20 -19.93 -2.39
C ARG A 77 -17.41 -19.03 -2.67
N ALA A 78 -17.52 -18.54 -3.89
CA ALA A 78 -18.60 -17.67 -4.30
C ALA A 78 -18.96 -17.87 -5.77
N GLY A 79 -20.19 -17.48 -6.13
CA GLY A 79 -20.56 -17.23 -7.53
C GLY A 79 -20.21 -15.80 -7.94
N GLY A 80 -19.70 -15.64 -9.16
CA GLY A 80 -19.33 -14.37 -9.76
C GLY A 80 -18.71 -14.57 -11.14
N GLU A 81 -18.42 -13.48 -11.83
CA GLU A 81 -17.72 -13.49 -13.11
C GLU A 81 -16.20 -13.49 -12.88
N ASP A 82 -15.51 -14.44 -13.49
CA ASP A 82 -14.05 -14.42 -13.50
C ASP A 82 -13.53 -13.12 -14.15
N ASP A 83 -12.34 -12.67 -13.73
CA ASP A 83 -11.69 -11.44 -14.20
C ASP A 83 -12.41 -10.11 -13.88
N VAL A 84 -13.40 -10.13 -12.98
CA VAL A 84 -14.07 -8.93 -12.47
C VAL A 84 -13.63 -8.63 -11.04
N ALA A 85 -13.24 -7.37 -10.80
CA ALA A 85 -13.02 -6.82 -9.46
C ALA A 85 -14.24 -6.02 -9.01
N GLU A 86 -14.93 -6.49 -7.97
CA GLU A 86 -16.00 -5.74 -7.32
C GLU A 86 -15.41 -4.84 -6.23
N ILE A 87 -15.83 -3.57 -6.21
CA ILE A 87 -15.41 -2.58 -5.23
C ILE A 87 -16.63 -2.10 -4.44
N PHE A 88 -16.53 -2.17 -3.11
CA PHE A 88 -17.56 -1.77 -2.18
C PHE A 88 -17.17 -0.46 -1.50
N LEU A 89 -17.97 0.59 -1.73
CA LEU A 89 -17.79 1.88 -1.10
C LEU A 89 -18.80 2.05 0.04
N GLY A 90 -18.51 2.97 0.96
CA GLY A 90 -19.41 3.33 2.05
C GLY A 90 -18.79 3.09 3.42
N ARG A 91 -19.05 4.02 4.33
CA ARG A 91 -18.48 4.03 5.69
C ARG A 91 -18.99 2.89 6.56
N GLU A 92 -20.14 2.32 6.22
CA GLU A 92 -20.65 1.13 6.91
C GLU A 92 -19.68 -0.05 6.82
N TYR A 93 -19.04 -0.24 5.66
CA TYR A 93 -18.22 -1.42 5.35
C TYR A 93 -16.72 -1.14 5.26
N ALA A 94 -16.31 0.10 4.97
CA ALA A 94 -14.91 0.43 4.73
C ALA A 94 -14.62 1.92 5.03
N PRO A 95 -14.74 2.37 6.29
CA PRO A 95 -14.61 3.79 6.60
C PRO A 95 -13.24 4.35 6.21
N GLY A 96 -13.24 5.33 5.32
CA GLY A 96 -12.04 5.99 4.81
C GLY A 96 -11.21 5.16 3.82
N PHE A 97 -11.75 4.04 3.32
CA PHE A 97 -11.16 3.19 2.29
C PHE A 97 -12.27 2.46 1.49
N PHE A 98 -12.04 1.23 1.05
CA PHE A 98 -13.03 0.44 0.29
C PHE A 98 -12.93 -1.05 0.63
N GLY A 99 -14.02 -1.77 0.36
CA GLY A 99 -14.06 -3.23 0.29
C GLY A 99 -13.80 -3.72 -1.13
N TRP A 100 -13.34 -4.95 -1.27
CA TRP A 100 -13.11 -5.60 -2.56
C TRP A 100 -13.59 -7.04 -2.54
N MET A 101 -13.92 -7.55 -3.73
CA MET A 101 -14.06 -8.97 -4.00
C MET A 101 -13.47 -9.27 -5.39
N VAL A 102 -12.49 -10.18 -5.42
CA VAL A 102 -11.76 -10.57 -6.65
C VAL A 102 -11.64 -12.08 -6.72
N SER A 103 -11.74 -12.65 -7.91
CA SER A 103 -11.46 -14.07 -8.12
C SER A 103 -9.96 -14.36 -7.97
N ALA A 104 -9.62 -15.55 -7.50
CA ALA A 104 -8.26 -16.01 -7.26
C ALA A 104 -8.17 -17.52 -7.50
N GLY A 105 -8.34 -17.93 -8.75
CA GLY A 105 -8.51 -19.34 -9.11
C GLY A 105 -9.86 -19.86 -8.63
N GLU A 106 -9.87 -20.98 -7.90
CA GLU A 106 -11.11 -21.61 -7.41
C GLU A 106 -11.78 -20.89 -6.22
N VAL A 107 -11.16 -19.84 -5.70
CA VAL A 107 -11.65 -19.07 -4.55
C VAL A 107 -11.79 -17.61 -4.88
N TRP A 108 -12.58 -16.91 -4.08
CA TRP A 108 -12.76 -15.48 -4.11
C TRP A 108 -12.13 -14.85 -2.88
N ARG A 109 -11.39 -13.77 -3.08
CA ARG A 109 -10.82 -12.96 -2.00
C ARG A 109 -11.74 -11.79 -1.76
N ILE A 110 -12.45 -11.84 -0.64
CA ILE A 110 -13.29 -10.73 -0.17
C ILE A 110 -12.59 -10.05 1.00
N GLY A 111 -12.46 -8.74 0.94
CA GLY A 111 -11.77 -7.97 1.95
C GLY A 111 -12.30 -6.56 2.12
N THR A 112 -11.83 -5.90 3.16
CA THR A 112 -12.08 -4.49 3.42
C THR A 112 -10.90 -3.87 4.13
N GLY A 113 -10.70 -2.57 3.95
CA GLY A 113 -9.80 -1.78 4.76
C GLY A 113 -10.50 -0.62 5.43
N ALA A 114 -9.91 -0.17 6.53
CA ALA A 114 -10.42 0.94 7.31
C ALA A 114 -9.26 1.74 7.92
N VAL A 115 -9.47 3.05 8.06
CA VAL A 115 -8.51 3.94 8.75
C VAL A 115 -8.76 4.04 10.25
N ALA A 116 -9.89 3.50 10.72
CA ALA A 116 -10.30 3.49 12.12
C ALA A 116 -11.20 2.28 12.38
N GLY A 117 -11.28 1.84 13.64
CA GLY A 117 -12.07 0.68 14.04
C GLY A 117 -11.42 -0.66 13.69
N ASN A 118 -12.17 -1.74 13.89
CA ASN A 118 -11.68 -3.11 13.70
C ASN A 118 -12.02 -3.62 12.28
N PRO A 119 -11.02 -3.88 11.41
CA PRO A 119 -11.26 -4.33 10.04
C PRO A 119 -12.00 -5.68 9.96
N LEU A 120 -11.87 -6.55 10.97
CA LEU A 120 -12.60 -7.82 11.00
C LEU A 120 -14.11 -7.62 11.20
N GLU A 121 -14.51 -6.65 12.00
CA GLU A 121 -15.93 -6.32 12.19
C GLU A 121 -16.54 -5.76 10.91
N TYR A 122 -15.79 -4.91 10.21
CA TYR A 122 -16.20 -4.38 8.90
C TYR A 122 -16.30 -5.49 7.85
N LEU A 123 -15.35 -6.43 7.82
CA LEU A 123 -15.40 -7.58 6.91
C LEU A 123 -16.64 -8.45 7.20
N ASN A 124 -16.89 -8.77 8.47
CA ASN A 124 -18.06 -9.52 8.88
C ASN A 124 -19.36 -8.81 8.47
N ARG A 125 -19.39 -7.49 8.62
CA ARG A 125 -20.54 -6.68 8.20
C ARG A 125 -20.74 -6.69 6.68
N LEU A 126 -19.67 -6.53 5.90
CA LEU A 126 -19.70 -6.60 4.44
C LEU A 126 -20.27 -7.95 3.99
N VAL A 127 -19.70 -9.05 4.47
CA VAL A 127 -20.12 -10.42 4.13
C VAL A 127 -21.56 -10.70 4.54
N ALA A 128 -21.99 -10.24 5.73
CA ALA A 128 -23.30 -10.58 6.27
C ALA A 128 -24.44 -9.67 5.79
N ARG A 129 -24.16 -8.40 5.49
CA ARG A 129 -25.19 -7.37 5.28
C ARG A 129 -25.22 -6.78 3.89
N HIS A 130 -24.14 -6.86 3.11
CA HIS A 130 -24.12 -6.21 1.80
C HIS A 130 -25.12 -6.89 0.85
N PRO A 131 -26.11 -6.17 0.29
CA PRO A 131 -27.18 -6.77 -0.49
C PRO A 131 -26.69 -7.58 -1.69
N SER A 132 -25.64 -7.11 -2.37
CA SER A 132 -25.08 -7.78 -3.55
C SER A 132 -24.36 -9.09 -3.24
N LEU A 133 -24.11 -9.43 -1.96
CA LEU A 133 -23.42 -10.65 -1.52
C LEU A 133 -24.38 -11.71 -0.97
N ARG A 134 -25.64 -11.35 -0.75
CA ARG A 134 -26.66 -12.24 -0.18
C ARG A 134 -26.82 -13.49 -1.05
N GLY A 135 -26.60 -14.65 -0.46
CA GLY A 135 -26.75 -15.95 -1.13
C GLY A 135 -25.60 -16.35 -2.08
N ARG A 136 -24.65 -15.44 -2.37
CA ARG A 136 -23.50 -15.70 -3.26
C ARG A 136 -22.37 -16.44 -2.56
N LEU A 137 -22.18 -16.18 -1.26
CA LEU A 137 -21.05 -16.69 -0.51
C LEU A 137 -21.36 -18.06 0.11
N ARG A 138 -20.39 -18.97 0.07
CA ARG A 138 -20.43 -20.26 0.76
C ARG A 138 -19.38 -20.22 1.87
N PRO A 139 -19.78 -20.06 3.15
CA PRO A 139 -18.84 -19.92 4.25
C PRO A 139 -18.15 -21.26 4.54
N ARG A 140 -16.96 -21.45 3.98
CA ARG A 140 -15.98 -22.48 4.40
C ARG A 140 -14.58 -21.94 4.17
N GLY A 141 -13.71 -22.07 5.17
CA GLY A 141 -12.28 -21.77 5.04
C GLY A 141 -11.89 -20.29 5.13
N ILE A 142 -12.65 -19.47 5.88
CA ILE A 142 -12.34 -18.04 6.12
C ILE A 142 -10.97 -17.94 6.80
N ARG A 143 -9.91 -17.78 6.03
CA ARG A 143 -8.61 -17.35 6.56
C ARG A 143 -8.61 -15.83 6.62
N ALA A 144 -9.11 -15.30 7.73
CA ALA A 144 -9.07 -13.87 7.98
C ALA A 144 -7.63 -13.45 8.30
N CYS A 145 -7.06 -12.53 7.50
CA CYS A 145 -5.77 -11.92 7.82
C CYS A 145 -5.95 -10.41 7.94
N ALA A 146 -5.57 -9.86 9.10
CA ALA A 146 -5.48 -8.43 9.30
C ALA A 146 -4.05 -7.95 8.98
N ARG A 147 -3.88 -7.02 8.03
CA ARG A 147 -2.57 -6.44 7.72
C ARG A 147 -2.63 -4.92 7.60
N PRO A 148 -1.61 -4.21 8.12
CA PRO A 148 -1.47 -2.78 7.89
C PRO A 148 -0.90 -2.50 6.50
N ILE A 149 -1.40 -1.44 5.85
CA ILE A 149 -0.83 -0.83 4.65
C ILE A 149 -0.33 0.56 5.04
N PRO A 150 0.91 0.95 4.71
CA PRO A 150 1.41 2.28 5.02
C PRO A 150 0.66 3.34 4.21
N SER A 151 0.35 4.51 4.78
CA SER A 151 -0.33 5.59 4.03
C SER A 151 0.62 6.66 3.48
N ILE A 152 1.89 6.62 3.88
CA ILE A 152 2.87 7.68 3.60
C ILE A 152 4.01 7.12 2.75
N PHE A 153 4.20 7.70 1.58
CA PHE A 153 5.37 7.45 0.73
C PHE A 153 6.59 8.19 1.28
N ILE A 154 7.68 7.46 1.57
CA ILE A 154 8.92 8.04 2.08
C ILE A 154 9.75 8.54 0.89
N ARG A 155 9.83 9.86 0.73
CA ARG A 155 10.53 10.51 -0.40
C ARG A 155 12.03 10.28 -0.40
N GLU A 156 12.62 10.08 0.77
CA GLU A 156 14.03 9.76 0.97
C GLU A 156 14.11 8.51 1.87
N PRO A 157 13.90 7.30 1.33
CA PRO A 157 13.84 6.06 2.09
C PRO A 157 15.24 5.52 2.41
N ARG A 158 16.14 6.42 2.83
CA ARG A 158 17.51 6.14 3.21
C ARG A 158 17.90 6.93 4.46
N ARG A 159 18.64 6.28 5.35
CA ARG A 159 19.39 6.93 6.44
C ARG A 159 20.79 6.33 6.52
N GLY A 160 21.79 7.10 6.10
CA GLY A 160 23.18 6.62 6.01
C GLY A 160 23.28 5.34 5.18
N ARG A 161 23.76 4.27 5.81
CA ARG A 161 23.94 2.92 5.25
C ARG A 161 22.70 2.01 5.30
N VAL A 162 21.52 2.55 5.65
CA VAL A 162 20.24 1.80 5.66
C VAL A 162 19.30 2.36 4.60
N LEU A 163 18.83 1.50 3.71
CA LEU A 163 17.82 1.79 2.69
C LEU A 163 16.54 1.04 3.02
N LEU A 164 15.38 1.55 2.62
CA LEU A 164 14.08 0.91 2.80
C LEU A 164 13.45 0.64 1.43
N VAL A 165 12.76 -0.49 1.27
CA VAL A 165 12.03 -0.85 0.05
C VAL A 165 10.62 -1.36 0.39
N GLY A 166 9.73 -1.38 -0.61
CA GLY A 166 8.36 -1.87 -0.46
C GLY A 166 7.58 -1.11 0.59
N ASP A 167 6.76 -1.83 1.36
CA ASP A 167 5.92 -1.23 2.40
C ASP A 167 6.74 -0.55 3.51
N ALA A 168 7.97 -0.99 3.78
CA ALA A 168 8.85 -0.33 4.75
C ALA A 168 9.22 1.10 4.31
N ALA A 169 9.26 1.34 3.00
CA ALA A 169 9.45 2.65 2.38
C ALA A 169 8.14 3.37 2.03
N GLY A 170 6.98 2.77 2.35
CA GLY A 170 5.69 3.32 1.96
C GLY A 170 5.43 3.29 0.45
N GLN A 171 6.06 2.37 -0.27
CA GLN A 171 5.95 2.23 -1.74
C GLN A 171 4.64 1.53 -2.11
N VAL A 172 3.53 2.22 -1.86
CA VAL A 172 2.17 1.77 -2.17
C VAL A 172 1.39 2.86 -2.89
N LYS A 173 0.46 2.44 -3.76
CA LYS A 173 -0.47 3.34 -4.44
C LYS A 173 -1.37 4.02 -3.39
N PRO A 174 -1.31 5.34 -3.17
CA PRO A 174 -1.94 5.95 -1.98
C PRO A 174 -3.48 5.83 -1.92
N LEU A 175 -4.12 5.77 -3.08
CA LEU A 175 -5.57 5.62 -3.18
C LEU A 175 -6.02 4.19 -2.88
N THR A 176 -5.31 3.19 -3.43
CA THR A 176 -5.77 1.79 -3.41
C THR A 176 -5.01 0.89 -2.45
N GLY A 177 -3.88 1.33 -1.90
CA GLY A 177 -2.99 0.53 -1.05
C GLY A 177 -2.21 -0.56 -1.79
N GLY A 178 -2.31 -0.66 -3.12
CA GLY A 178 -1.58 -1.66 -3.89
C GLY A 178 -0.07 -1.40 -3.93
N GLY A 179 0.73 -2.31 -3.40
CA GLY A 179 2.18 -2.14 -3.23
C GLY A 179 3.08 -3.04 -4.07
N ILE A 180 2.58 -4.11 -4.68
CA ILE A 180 3.44 -5.13 -5.35
C ILE A 180 4.32 -4.50 -6.44
N TYR A 181 3.70 -3.80 -7.41
CA TYR A 181 4.43 -3.14 -8.48
C TYR A 181 5.43 -2.09 -7.95
N MET A 182 4.95 -1.17 -7.11
CA MET A 182 5.78 -0.09 -6.58
C MET A 182 6.94 -0.62 -5.71
N GLY A 183 6.71 -1.67 -4.93
CA GLY A 183 7.72 -2.30 -4.11
C GLY A 183 8.77 -3.06 -4.92
N LEU A 184 8.37 -3.82 -5.93
CA LEU A 184 9.31 -4.51 -6.83
C LEU A 184 10.13 -3.50 -7.66
N ARG A 185 9.47 -2.49 -8.22
CA ARG A 185 10.17 -1.45 -8.99
C ARG A 185 11.04 -0.58 -8.08
N GLY A 186 10.59 -0.27 -6.86
CA GLY A 186 11.39 0.41 -5.85
C GLY A 186 12.59 -0.40 -5.36
N ALA A 187 12.50 -1.74 -5.31
CA ALA A 187 13.63 -2.61 -5.05
C ALA A 187 14.63 -2.64 -6.22
N SER A 188 14.15 -2.64 -7.46
CA SER A 188 15.01 -2.52 -8.65
C SER A 188 15.84 -1.23 -8.62
N ILE A 189 15.21 -0.09 -8.31
CA ILE A 189 15.91 1.20 -8.22
C ILE A 189 16.89 1.21 -7.04
N ALA A 190 16.54 0.58 -5.91
CA ALA A 190 17.47 0.42 -4.79
C ALA A 190 18.70 -0.41 -5.19
N CYS A 191 18.50 -1.47 -5.98
CA CYS A 191 19.58 -2.30 -6.51
C CYS A 191 20.53 -1.47 -7.38
N GLU A 192 20.02 -0.65 -8.29
CA GLU A 192 20.83 0.25 -9.12
C GLU A 192 21.71 1.19 -8.27
N ALA A 193 21.13 1.80 -7.23
CA ALA A 193 21.87 2.69 -6.32
C ALA A 193 22.93 1.93 -5.48
N VAL A 194 22.60 0.73 -4.99
CA VAL A 194 23.52 -0.12 -4.22
C VAL A 194 24.67 -0.62 -5.09
N THR A 195 24.40 -1.05 -6.32
CA THR A 195 25.44 -1.48 -7.26
C THR A 195 26.38 -0.33 -7.59
N GLY A 196 25.85 0.85 -7.90
CA GLY A 196 26.68 2.04 -8.14
C GLY A 196 27.55 2.41 -6.92
N TRP A 197 27.01 2.25 -5.71
CA TRP A 197 27.79 2.43 -4.48
C TRP A 197 28.86 1.35 -4.28
N LEU A 198 28.57 0.08 -4.57
CA LEU A 198 29.54 -1.01 -4.44
C LEU A 198 30.73 -0.83 -5.40
N GLU A 199 30.47 -0.33 -6.61
CA GLU A 199 31.48 -0.07 -7.64
C GLU A 199 32.35 1.15 -7.32
N LYS A 200 31.75 2.27 -6.91
CA LYS A 200 32.45 3.56 -6.76
C LYS A 200 32.82 3.92 -5.32
N ARG A 201 32.13 3.33 -4.34
CA ARG A 201 32.24 3.64 -2.90
C ARG A 201 31.91 5.10 -2.56
N GLU A 202 31.09 5.76 -3.37
CA GLU A 202 30.62 7.14 -3.20
C GLU A 202 29.24 7.18 -2.52
N GLU A 203 29.10 7.89 -1.40
CA GLU A 203 27.83 7.99 -0.66
C GLU A 203 26.71 8.68 -1.46
N GLU A 204 27.08 9.49 -2.45
CA GLU A 204 26.21 10.15 -3.42
C GLU A 204 25.46 9.13 -4.28
N ALA A 205 26.07 7.98 -4.59
CA ALA A 205 25.42 6.92 -5.37
C ALA A 205 24.17 6.37 -4.65
N LEU A 206 24.19 6.31 -3.31
CA LEU A 206 23.01 5.90 -2.53
C LEU A 206 21.94 7.01 -2.46
N SER A 207 22.32 8.28 -2.64
CA SER A 207 21.38 9.41 -2.71
C SER A 207 20.59 9.45 -4.03
N GLU A 208 21.07 8.76 -5.06
CA GLU A 208 20.33 8.52 -6.31
C GLU A 208 18.98 7.86 -6.03
N TYR A 209 18.95 6.93 -5.07
CA TYR A 209 17.77 6.11 -4.81
C TYR A 209 16.49 6.94 -4.59
N GLY A 210 16.55 7.90 -3.66
CA GLY A 210 15.41 8.77 -3.36
C GLY A 210 15.03 9.65 -4.55
N ARG A 211 15.99 10.07 -5.38
CA ARG A 211 15.72 10.90 -6.55
C ARG A 211 15.01 10.11 -7.64
N SER A 212 15.55 8.96 -8.04
CA SER A 212 14.97 8.12 -9.09
C SER A 212 13.57 7.63 -8.68
N LEU A 213 13.34 7.34 -7.40
CA LEU A 213 12.01 7.03 -6.89
C LEU A 213 11.01 8.17 -7.11
N ARG A 214 11.43 9.43 -6.87
CA ARG A 214 10.56 10.60 -7.10
C ARG A 214 10.33 10.86 -8.58
N GLU A 215 11.31 10.60 -9.43
CA GLU A 215 11.16 10.72 -10.87
C GLU A 215 10.16 9.68 -11.41
N VAL A 216 10.26 8.43 -10.96
CA VAL A 216 9.38 7.33 -11.40
C VAL A 216 7.98 7.43 -10.81
N PHE A 217 7.85 7.68 -9.50
CA PHE A 217 6.57 7.59 -8.79
C PHE A 217 5.96 8.93 -8.38
N GLY A 218 6.72 10.03 -8.40
CA GLY A 218 6.33 11.27 -7.71
C GLY A 218 4.99 11.83 -8.17
N ARG A 219 4.74 11.84 -9.48
CA ARG A 219 3.45 12.30 -10.04
C ARG A 219 2.29 11.39 -9.64
N GLU A 220 2.50 10.07 -9.73
CA GLU A 220 1.49 9.06 -9.42
C GLU A 220 1.11 9.11 -7.93
N VAL A 221 2.11 9.18 -7.05
CA VAL A 221 1.92 9.31 -5.60
C VAL A 221 1.20 10.62 -5.27
N MET A 222 1.58 11.73 -5.89
CA MET A 222 0.92 13.02 -5.65
C MET A 222 -0.56 12.99 -6.04
N LEU A 223 -0.89 12.52 -7.24
CA LEU A 223 -2.28 12.41 -7.70
C LEU A 223 -3.08 11.44 -6.83
N GLY A 224 -2.49 10.29 -6.48
CA GLY A 224 -3.10 9.31 -5.58
C GLY A 224 -3.38 9.87 -4.18
N GLN A 225 -2.45 10.66 -3.62
CA GLN A 225 -2.63 11.31 -2.33
C GLN A 225 -3.74 12.36 -2.38
N LEU A 226 -3.81 13.17 -3.43
CA LEU A 226 -4.88 14.14 -3.63
C LEU A 226 -6.25 13.46 -3.71
N ALA A 227 -6.37 12.44 -4.56
CA ALA A 227 -7.58 11.65 -4.70
C ALA A 227 -7.98 10.99 -3.36
N ARG A 228 -7.00 10.45 -2.61
CA ARG A 228 -7.26 9.84 -1.30
C ARG A 228 -7.78 10.85 -0.27
N ARG A 229 -7.21 12.06 -0.24
CA ARG A 229 -7.70 13.14 0.66
C ARG A 229 -9.14 13.51 0.33
N ALA A 230 -9.45 13.72 -0.95
CA ALA A 230 -10.80 14.02 -1.39
C ALA A 230 -11.77 12.88 -1.04
N PHE A 231 -11.40 11.64 -1.33
CA PHE A 231 -12.21 10.45 -1.02
C PHE A 231 -12.51 10.32 0.48
N ARG A 232 -11.49 10.50 1.35
CA ARG A 232 -11.69 10.43 2.81
C ARG A 232 -12.62 11.51 3.34
N ALA A 233 -12.69 12.65 2.68
CA ALA A 233 -13.52 13.78 3.09
C ALA A 233 -14.99 13.67 2.64
N MET A 234 -15.27 12.81 1.65
CA MET A 234 -16.62 12.57 1.13
C MET A 234 -17.46 11.73 2.09
N SER A 235 -18.73 12.11 2.25
CA SER A 235 -19.77 11.28 2.88
C SER A 235 -20.29 10.22 1.90
N ASP A 236 -21.04 9.25 2.41
CA ASP A 236 -21.63 8.21 1.54
C ASP A 236 -22.60 8.83 0.51
N GLY A 237 -23.34 9.90 0.88
CA GLY A 237 -24.17 10.65 -0.06
C GLY A 237 -23.37 11.41 -1.14
N ASP A 238 -22.18 11.92 -0.79
CA ASP A 238 -21.28 12.53 -1.78
C ASP A 238 -20.75 11.47 -2.76
N LEU A 239 -20.39 10.28 -2.26
CA LEU A 239 -19.95 9.16 -3.09
C LEU A 239 -21.06 8.66 -4.02
N ASP A 240 -22.29 8.56 -3.54
CA ASP A 240 -23.46 8.24 -4.37
C ASP A 240 -23.66 9.27 -5.48
N ALA A 241 -23.55 10.57 -5.15
CA ALA A 241 -23.66 11.64 -6.14
C ALA A 241 -22.55 11.56 -7.21
N VAL A 242 -21.31 11.26 -6.80
CA VAL A 242 -20.17 11.00 -7.70
C VAL A 242 -20.49 9.85 -8.64
N VAL A 243 -20.91 8.69 -8.13
CA VAL A 243 -21.23 7.51 -8.94
C VAL A 243 -22.37 7.79 -9.93
N ARG A 244 -23.46 8.40 -9.47
CA ARG A 244 -24.60 8.78 -10.33
C ARG A 244 -24.20 9.78 -11.42
N SER A 245 -23.36 10.78 -11.09
CA SER A 245 -22.91 11.77 -12.07
C SER A 245 -22.05 11.17 -13.20
N LEU A 246 -21.42 10.02 -12.93
CA LEU A 246 -20.59 9.29 -13.88
C LEU A 246 -21.36 8.15 -14.56
N GLU A 247 -22.63 7.93 -14.24
CA GLU A 247 -23.45 6.88 -14.83
C GLU A 247 -23.47 7.00 -16.37
N GLY A 248 -23.37 5.86 -17.07
CA GLY A 248 -23.25 5.80 -18.53
C GLY A 248 -21.89 6.23 -19.10
N LYS A 249 -21.03 6.92 -18.34
CA LYS A 249 -19.66 7.32 -18.75
C LYS A 249 -18.57 6.54 -18.03
N LEU A 250 -18.83 6.09 -16.81
CA LEU A 250 -17.85 5.46 -15.93
C LEU A 250 -17.17 4.26 -16.59
N GLY A 251 -17.94 3.37 -17.22
CA GLY A 251 -17.39 2.21 -17.94
C GLY A 251 -16.45 2.61 -19.08
N ARG A 252 -16.75 3.70 -19.80
CA ARG A 252 -15.88 4.23 -20.86
C ARG A 252 -14.58 4.82 -20.28
N ILE A 253 -14.69 5.58 -19.18
CA ILE A 253 -13.53 6.15 -18.48
C ILE A 253 -12.63 5.03 -17.97
N ILE A 254 -13.18 4.03 -17.29
CA ILE A 254 -12.43 2.88 -16.77
C ILE A 254 -11.72 2.15 -17.92
N ARG A 255 -12.42 1.77 -19.00
CA ARG A 255 -11.80 1.04 -20.12
C ARG A 255 -10.67 1.83 -20.81
N ARG A 256 -10.77 3.16 -20.84
CA ARG A 256 -9.78 4.03 -21.50
C ARG A 256 -8.60 4.37 -20.61
N ASP A 257 -8.86 4.63 -19.32
CA ASP A 257 -7.91 5.30 -18.43
C ASP A 257 -7.43 4.40 -17.26
N LEU A 258 -8.05 3.24 -17.03
CA LEU A 258 -7.58 2.29 -16.00
C LEU A 258 -6.28 1.64 -16.47
N ASP A 259 -5.22 1.96 -15.76
CA ASP A 259 -3.98 1.20 -15.73
C ASP A 259 -3.83 0.69 -14.29
N PHE A 260 -3.72 -0.62 -14.12
CA PHE A 260 -3.70 -1.25 -12.80
C PHE A 260 -2.53 -0.75 -11.94
N ASP A 261 -1.42 -0.36 -12.56
CA ASP A 261 -0.22 0.10 -11.88
C ASP A 261 -0.06 1.63 -11.85
N HIS A 262 -0.72 2.33 -12.78
CA HIS A 262 -0.68 3.79 -12.89
C HIS A 262 -2.09 4.43 -12.89
N HIS A 263 -2.65 4.63 -11.70
CA HIS A 263 -3.99 5.21 -11.51
C HIS A 263 -4.10 6.70 -11.86
N GLY A 264 -3.00 7.43 -12.06
CA GLY A 264 -3.02 8.87 -12.34
C GLY A 264 -3.88 9.25 -13.55
N ARG A 265 -3.90 8.41 -14.60
CA ARG A 265 -4.79 8.63 -15.77
C ARG A 265 -6.25 8.49 -15.39
N LEU A 266 -6.61 7.42 -14.67
CA LEU A 266 -7.97 7.22 -14.17
C LEU A 266 -8.42 8.35 -13.25
N ILE A 267 -7.58 8.78 -12.31
CA ILE A 267 -7.88 9.88 -11.39
C ILE A 267 -8.19 11.15 -12.18
N LEU A 268 -7.33 11.53 -13.13
CA LEU A 268 -7.55 12.71 -13.97
C LEU A 268 -8.78 12.56 -14.87
N GLY A 269 -9.03 11.36 -15.40
CA GLY A 269 -10.21 11.03 -16.19
C GLY A 269 -11.51 11.23 -15.40
N LEU A 270 -11.56 10.74 -14.16
CA LEU A 270 -12.68 10.94 -13.25
C LEU A 270 -12.84 12.43 -12.92
N MET A 271 -11.77 13.12 -12.52
CA MET A 271 -11.82 14.54 -12.17
C MET A 271 -12.36 15.42 -13.32
N LYS A 272 -11.97 15.14 -14.57
CA LYS A 272 -12.46 15.90 -15.75
C LYS A 272 -13.95 15.72 -16.02
N ASN A 273 -14.55 14.64 -15.52
CA ASN A 273 -15.95 14.30 -15.78
C ASN A 273 -16.86 14.54 -14.57
N LEU A 274 -16.29 14.95 -13.42
CA LEU A 274 -17.06 15.24 -12.22
C LEU A 274 -17.51 16.71 -12.19
N PRO A 275 -18.73 16.99 -11.68
CA PRO A 275 -19.15 18.35 -11.39
C PRO A 275 -18.16 19.07 -10.47
N THR A 276 -17.80 20.31 -10.81
CA THR A 276 -16.82 21.12 -10.05
C THR A 276 -17.16 21.23 -8.57
N LEU A 277 -18.45 21.33 -8.23
CA LEU A 277 -18.93 21.39 -6.84
C LEU A 277 -18.55 20.15 -6.03
N LEU A 278 -18.65 18.94 -6.60
CA LEU A 278 -18.30 17.70 -5.90
C LEU A 278 -16.78 17.58 -5.71
N LEU A 279 -16.00 18.06 -6.67
CA LEU A 279 -14.55 18.18 -6.55
C LEU A 279 -14.16 19.16 -5.45
N GLU A 280 -14.81 20.33 -5.41
CA GLU A 280 -14.56 21.36 -4.40
C GLU A 280 -14.95 20.88 -3.00
N ILE A 281 -16.07 20.18 -2.83
CA ILE A 281 -16.48 19.61 -1.53
C ILE A 281 -15.41 18.65 -1.00
N GLY A 282 -14.94 17.73 -1.84
CA GLY A 282 -13.90 16.78 -1.45
C GLY A 282 -12.56 17.46 -1.15
N LEU A 283 -12.16 18.43 -1.97
CA LEU A 283 -10.88 19.13 -1.83
C LEU A 283 -10.86 20.09 -0.63
N ARG A 284 -11.90 20.92 -0.45
CA ARG A 284 -11.99 21.89 0.66
C ARG A 284 -12.03 21.18 2.02
N ARG A 285 -12.89 20.17 2.17
CA ARG A 285 -12.97 19.38 3.41
C ARG A 285 -11.68 18.58 3.64
N GLY A 286 -11.04 18.10 2.58
CA GLY A 286 -9.74 17.43 2.67
C GLY A 286 -8.62 18.34 3.20
N ILE A 287 -8.60 19.62 2.79
CA ILE A 287 -7.65 20.62 3.27
C ILE A 287 -7.91 20.96 4.75
N GLU A 288 -9.15 21.15 5.16
CA GLU A 288 -9.53 21.44 6.55
C GLU A 288 -9.15 20.31 7.53
N ILE A 289 -9.34 19.05 7.13
CA ILE A 289 -8.95 17.87 7.93
C ILE A 289 -7.41 17.79 8.08
N SER A 290 -6.67 18.13 7.02
CA SER A 290 -5.19 18.18 7.07
C SER A 290 -4.66 19.35 7.93
N GLY A 291 -5.35 20.49 7.97
CA GLY A 291 -5.00 21.63 8.83
C GLY A 291 -5.18 21.33 10.32
N ARG A 292 -6.32 20.75 10.71
CA ARG A 292 -6.58 20.38 12.12
C ARG A 292 -5.64 19.30 12.67
N ALA A 293 -5.18 18.38 11.82
CA ALA A 293 -4.20 17.36 12.21
C ALA A 293 -2.76 17.91 12.42
N LEU A 294 -2.49 19.13 11.94
CA LEU A 294 -1.23 19.86 12.18
C LEU A 294 -1.30 20.73 13.44
N GLU A 295 -2.48 21.25 13.79
CA GLU A 295 -2.70 22.07 14.99
C GLU A 295 -2.88 21.23 16.28
N SER A 296 -3.23 19.95 16.16
CA SER A 296 -3.37 19.04 17.31
C SER A 296 -2.06 18.31 17.69
N LYS A 297 -0.90 18.88 17.37
CA LYS A 297 0.43 18.32 17.68
C LYS A 297 1.26 19.26 18.53
#